data_AF-Q0FSY8-F1
#
_entry.id   AF-Q0FSY8-F1
#
_cell.length_a   1.000
_cell.length_b   1.000
_cell.length_c   1.000
_cell.angle_alpha   90.00
_cell.angle_beta   90.00
_cell.angle_gamma   90.00
#
_symmetry.space_group_name_H-M   'P 1'
#
loop_
_entity.id
_entity.type
_entity.pdbx_description
1 polymer ?
#
loop_
_entity_poly.entity_id
_entity_poly.type
_entity_poly.pdbx_seq_one_letter_code
_entity_poly.pdbx_strand_id
1 'polypeptide(L)'
;MTFKPLILVPFLATPAFAGSLDQTPVEPAPVAPVAPVASPVTGDWTGPSVGVQLGYGYADPDGPEDETSDGAVYGLNAYYDHDFGNWIAGAGVEYEGADIDLGEAGDLESMARVGGRVGYDLGTTMVYGQGGYARAMTDGGSLDAGDSNGYYVGVGAETYVADNVTLSGDVKYNEFSDFDDDDLEIGATTATVGLNYRF
;
A
#
# COMPACT_ATOMS: atom_id res chain seq x y z
N MET A 1 28.37 -57.18 -101.30
CA MET A 1 28.02 -55.80 -100.88
C MET A 1 26.61 -55.86 -100.33
N THR A 2 26.49 -55.88 -98.99
CA THR A 2 25.24 -56.21 -98.28
C THR A 2 24.68 -54.93 -97.67
N PHE A 3 23.53 -54.47 -98.16
CA PHE A 3 22.79 -53.34 -97.58
C PHE A 3 22.01 -53.82 -96.34
N LYS A 4 22.16 -53.10 -95.23
CA LYS A 4 21.52 -53.36 -93.94
C LYS A 4 20.50 -52.25 -93.69
N PRO A 5 19.21 -52.54 -93.42
CA PRO A 5 18.21 -51.50 -93.28
C PRO A 5 18.33 -50.83 -91.92
N LEU A 6 18.32 -49.50 -91.94
CA LEU A 6 18.30 -48.64 -90.75
C LEU A 6 16.86 -48.57 -90.23
N ILE A 7 16.62 -49.11 -89.04
CA ILE A 7 15.34 -49.04 -88.33
C ILE A 7 15.20 -47.63 -87.73
N LEU A 8 14.15 -46.91 -88.14
CA LEU A 8 13.76 -45.61 -87.57
C LEU A 8 12.68 -45.85 -86.51
N VAL A 9 12.99 -45.59 -85.25
CA VAL A 9 12.05 -45.66 -84.11
C VAL A 9 11.47 -44.26 -83.87
N PRO A 10 10.15 -44.05 -83.90
CA PRO A 10 9.57 -42.75 -83.55
C PRO A 10 9.55 -42.58 -82.03
N PHE A 11 10.13 -41.48 -81.54
CA PHE A 11 10.07 -41.07 -80.14
C PHE A 11 8.70 -40.42 -79.89
N LEU A 12 7.81 -41.11 -79.17
CA LEU A 12 6.55 -40.53 -78.70
C LEU A 12 6.83 -39.66 -77.48
N ALA A 13 6.67 -38.34 -77.65
CA ALA A 13 6.66 -37.39 -76.54
C ALA A 13 5.32 -37.54 -75.77
N THR A 14 5.39 -37.99 -74.52
CA THR A 14 4.24 -37.97 -73.60
C THR A 14 4.11 -36.57 -72.99
N PRO A 15 2.89 -36.01 -72.88
CA PRO A 15 2.68 -34.77 -72.13
C PRO A 15 2.94 -35.01 -70.64
N ALA A 16 3.81 -34.22 -70.04
CA ALA A 16 3.99 -34.17 -68.59
C ALA A 16 2.77 -33.47 -67.96
N PHE A 17 1.95 -34.23 -67.22
CA PHE A 17 0.92 -33.67 -66.36
C PHE A 17 1.58 -33.04 -65.12
N ALA A 18 1.93 -31.75 -65.20
CA ALA A 18 2.36 -30.95 -64.06
C ALA A 18 1.14 -30.25 -63.42
N GLY A 19 0.26 -31.04 -62.81
CA GLY A 19 -0.94 -30.54 -62.15
C GLY A 19 -1.26 -31.36 -60.92
N SER A 20 -0.34 -31.39 -59.95
CA SER A 20 -0.68 -31.82 -58.59
C SER A 20 -1.51 -30.72 -57.94
N LEU A 21 -2.76 -31.02 -57.60
CA LEU A 21 -3.56 -30.20 -56.68
C LEU A 21 -3.07 -30.45 -55.25
N ASP A 22 -1.79 -30.22 -54.99
CA ASP A 22 -1.33 -30.18 -53.61
C ASP A 22 -1.99 -28.96 -52.96
N GLN A 23 -2.87 -29.24 -52.00
CA GLN A 23 -3.41 -28.23 -51.11
C GLN A 23 -2.23 -27.46 -50.54
N THR A 24 -2.18 -26.17 -50.83
CA THR A 24 -1.22 -25.27 -50.19
C THR A 24 -1.39 -25.46 -48.68
N PRO A 25 -0.33 -25.83 -47.93
CA PRO A 25 -0.46 -25.97 -46.48
C PRO A 25 -1.03 -24.67 -45.93
N VAL A 26 -2.17 -24.76 -45.25
CA VAL A 26 -2.75 -23.60 -44.55
C VAL A 26 -1.75 -23.28 -43.45
N GLU A 27 -0.96 -22.22 -43.65
CA GLU A 27 -0.05 -21.72 -42.63
C GLU A 27 -0.87 -21.43 -41.37
N PRO A 28 -0.53 -22.03 -40.21
CA PRO A 28 -1.21 -21.71 -38.97
C PRO A 28 -1.14 -20.21 -38.76
N ALA A 29 -2.29 -19.55 -38.66
CA ALA A 29 -2.34 -18.13 -38.36
C ALA A 29 -1.48 -17.87 -37.11
N PRO A 30 -0.66 -16.79 -37.08
CA PRO A 30 0.11 -16.45 -35.91
C PRO A 30 -0.82 -16.38 -34.70
N VAL A 31 -0.56 -17.21 -33.69
CA VAL A 31 -1.26 -17.11 -32.41
C VAL A 31 -0.92 -15.73 -31.87
N ALA A 32 -1.92 -14.84 -31.84
CA ALA A 32 -1.75 -13.53 -31.24
C ALA A 32 -1.28 -13.73 -29.79
N PRO A 33 -0.22 -13.02 -29.34
CA PRO A 33 0.19 -13.11 -27.95
C PRO A 33 -1.00 -12.75 -27.08
N VAL A 34 -1.38 -13.67 -26.20
CA VAL A 34 -2.38 -13.40 -25.16
C VAL A 34 -1.80 -12.27 -24.32
N ALA A 35 -2.37 -11.07 -24.43
CA ALA A 35 -2.00 -9.98 -23.56
C ALA A 35 -2.22 -10.48 -22.11
N PRO A 36 -1.24 -10.32 -21.20
CA PRO A 36 -1.46 -10.65 -19.81
C PRO A 36 -2.67 -9.82 -19.35
N VAL A 37 -3.74 -10.51 -18.98
CA VAL A 37 -4.78 -9.90 -18.15
C VAL A 37 -4.06 -9.47 -16.88
N ALA A 38 -4.02 -8.16 -16.62
CA ALA A 38 -3.63 -7.70 -15.30
C ALA A 38 -4.51 -8.46 -14.31
N SER A 39 -3.89 -9.24 -13.42
CA SER A 39 -4.62 -9.83 -12.30
C SER A 39 -5.37 -8.67 -11.64
N PRO A 40 -6.68 -8.81 -11.34
CA PRO A 40 -7.30 -7.81 -10.49
C PRO A 40 -6.42 -7.71 -9.26
N VAL A 41 -6.11 -6.48 -8.83
CA VAL A 41 -5.64 -6.27 -7.45
C VAL A 41 -6.80 -6.74 -6.60
N THR A 42 -6.81 -8.03 -6.28
CA THR A 42 -7.74 -8.60 -5.34
C THR A 42 -7.32 -7.96 -4.03
N GLY A 43 -8.23 -7.22 -3.41
CA GLY A 43 -8.04 -6.67 -2.08
C GLY A 43 -7.92 -7.77 -1.04
N ASP A 44 -6.91 -8.63 -1.19
CA ASP A 44 -6.53 -9.53 -0.14
C ASP A 44 -5.77 -8.70 0.88
N TRP A 45 -6.54 -8.21 1.83
CA TRP A 45 -6.03 -7.45 2.96
C TRP A 45 -5.41 -8.37 4.00
N THR A 46 -5.41 -9.70 3.84
CA THR A 46 -4.81 -10.58 4.85
C THR A 46 -3.29 -10.51 4.76
N GLY A 47 -2.62 -10.19 5.86
CA GLY A 47 -1.16 -10.25 5.96
C GLY A 47 -0.53 -9.10 6.75
N PRO A 48 0.79 -9.17 6.97
CA PRO A 48 1.54 -8.06 7.54
C PRO A 48 1.71 -6.95 6.50
N SER A 49 1.72 -5.71 6.98
CA SER A 49 2.07 -4.53 6.21
C SER A 49 3.00 -3.64 7.02
N VAL A 50 3.88 -2.93 6.34
CA VAL A 50 4.79 -1.94 6.93
C VAL A 50 4.81 -0.70 6.06
N GLY A 51 4.86 0.47 6.67
CA GLY A 51 4.75 1.72 5.94
C GLY A 51 5.47 2.89 6.58
N VAL A 52 5.49 3.96 5.82
CA VAL A 52 5.94 5.28 6.25
C VAL A 52 4.74 6.22 6.19
N GLN A 53 4.65 7.16 7.13
CA GLN A 53 3.62 8.20 7.11
C GLN A 53 4.23 9.57 7.34
N LEU A 54 3.58 10.59 6.79
CA LEU A 54 3.89 11.99 6.98
C LEU A 54 2.61 12.78 7.15
N GLY A 55 2.63 13.85 7.93
CA GLY A 55 1.41 14.58 8.23
C GLY A 55 1.66 15.88 8.95
N TYR A 56 0.58 16.42 9.47
CA TYR A 56 0.58 17.60 10.31
C TYR A 56 -0.26 17.33 11.55
N GLY A 57 0.26 17.74 12.70
CA GLY A 57 -0.43 17.74 13.98
C GLY A 57 -0.84 19.14 14.38
N TYR A 58 -1.99 19.25 15.00
CA TYR A 58 -2.46 20.45 15.69
C TYR A 58 -2.69 20.07 17.16
N ALA A 59 -2.06 20.80 18.07
CA ALA A 59 -2.31 20.69 19.50
C ALA A 59 -2.91 22.01 19.99
N ASP A 60 -4.07 21.93 20.64
CA ASP A 60 -4.71 23.06 21.29
C ASP A 60 -4.60 22.85 22.81
N PRO A 61 -3.67 23.55 23.49
CA PRO A 61 -3.61 23.52 24.94
C PRO A 61 -4.59 24.56 25.50
N ASP A 62 -5.69 24.14 26.14
CA ASP A 62 -6.57 25.05 26.89
C ASP A 62 -5.80 25.70 28.06
N GLY A 63 -5.17 26.85 27.85
CA GLY A 63 -4.34 27.55 28.85
C GLY A 63 -4.20 29.04 28.55
N PRO A 64 -3.86 29.89 29.54
CA PRO A 64 -3.94 31.37 29.44
C PRO A 64 -2.94 32.02 28.46
N GLU A 65 -2.18 31.23 27.71
CA GLU A 65 -1.20 31.65 26.72
C GLU A 65 -1.46 30.85 25.44
N ASP A 66 -2.50 31.27 24.71
CA ASP A 66 -2.96 30.71 23.44
C ASP A 66 -1.87 30.78 22.36
N GLU A 67 -0.97 29.79 22.30
CA GLU A 67 -0.14 29.52 21.13
C GLU A 67 -0.51 28.16 20.56
N THR A 68 -1.38 28.17 19.53
CA THR A 68 -1.64 26.98 18.70
C THR A 68 -0.33 26.52 18.10
N SER A 69 0.14 25.34 18.52
CA SER A 69 1.37 24.75 18.00
C SER A 69 1.02 23.77 16.88
N ASP A 70 1.39 24.13 15.65
CA ASP A 70 1.28 23.27 14.47
C ASP A 70 2.67 22.76 14.06
N GLY A 71 2.74 21.48 13.68
CA GLY A 71 4.01 20.83 13.35
C GLY A 71 3.85 19.70 12.36
N ALA A 72 4.89 19.47 11.56
CA ALA A 72 4.97 18.30 10.70
C ALA A 72 5.28 17.06 11.55
N VAL A 73 4.63 15.95 11.23
CA VAL A 73 4.90 14.64 11.84
C VAL A 73 5.32 13.66 10.76
N TYR A 74 6.19 12.71 11.09
CA TYR A 74 6.47 11.59 10.22
C TYR A 74 6.65 10.32 11.05
N GLY A 75 6.55 9.16 10.43
CA GLY A 75 6.65 7.93 11.20
C GLY A 75 6.71 6.68 10.35
N LEU A 76 6.86 5.58 11.07
CA LEU A 76 6.74 4.23 10.57
C LEU A 76 5.50 3.58 11.18
N ASN A 77 4.85 2.74 10.40
CA ASN A 77 3.75 1.92 10.89
C ASN A 77 3.95 0.46 10.48
N ALA A 78 3.36 -0.44 11.27
CA ALA A 78 3.31 -1.85 10.95
C ALA A 78 1.97 -2.41 11.44
N TYR A 79 1.24 -3.09 10.54
CA TYR A 79 -0.05 -3.70 10.84
C TYR A 79 -0.03 -5.17 10.45
N TYR A 80 -0.86 -5.96 11.12
CA TYR A 80 -1.26 -7.29 10.68
C TYR A 80 -2.77 -7.31 10.56
N ASP A 81 -3.26 -7.45 9.34
CA ASP A 81 -4.69 -7.44 9.05
C ASP A 81 -5.17 -8.83 8.61
N HIS A 82 -6.44 -9.09 8.87
CA HIS A 82 -7.14 -10.29 8.44
C HIS A 82 -8.42 -9.89 7.73
N ASP A 83 -8.57 -10.36 6.50
CA ASP A 83 -9.76 -10.15 5.70
C ASP A 83 -10.81 -11.24 5.97
N PHE A 84 -12.01 -10.83 6.35
CA PHE A 84 -13.17 -11.69 6.58
C PHE A 84 -14.18 -11.61 5.42
N GLY A 85 -13.78 -11.03 4.29
CA GLY A 85 -14.52 -10.92 3.04
C GLY A 85 -15.29 -9.60 2.89
N ASN A 86 -15.99 -9.15 3.94
CA ASN A 86 -16.65 -7.82 3.94
C ASN A 86 -16.04 -6.84 4.93
N TRP A 87 -15.32 -7.37 5.91
CA TRP A 87 -14.72 -6.60 6.99
C TRP A 87 -13.29 -7.05 7.15
N ILE A 88 -12.44 -6.09 7.48
CA ILE A 88 -11.02 -6.31 7.74
C ILE A 88 -10.79 -5.89 9.17
N ALA A 89 -10.12 -6.74 9.95
CA ALA A 89 -9.70 -6.38 11.29
C ALA A 89 -8.22 -6.67 11.43
N GLY A 90 -7.52 -5.77 12.10
CA GLY A 90 -6.09 -5.86 12.30
C GLY A 90 -5.65 -5.19 13.58
N ALA A 91 -4.39 -5.42 13.90
CA ALA A 91 -3.70 -4.71 14.98
C ALA A 91 -2.34 -4.28 14.48
N GLY A 92 -1.83 -3.21 15.07
CA GLY A 92 -0.55 -2.66 14.65
C GLY A 92 0.11 -1.80 15.69
N VAL A 93 1.31 -1.40 15.33
CA VAL A 93 2.13 -0.47 16.07
C VAL A 93 2.54 0.64 15.13
N GLU A 94 2.63 1.84 15.67
CA GLU A 94 3.08 3.03 14.97
C GLU A 94 4.15 3.70 15.81
N TYR A 95 5.15 4.23 15.13
CA TYR A 95 6.21 5.02 15.73
C TYR A 95 6.34 6.31 14.94
N GLU A 96 5.94 7.41 15.54
CA GLU A 96 6.06 8.74 14.95
C GLU A 96 7.23 9.48 15.58
N GLY A 97 8.12 9.98 14.73
CA GLY A 97 9.10 11.00 15.07
C GLY A 97 8.57 12.37 14.65
N ALA A 98 8.96 13.41 15.38
CA ALA A 98 8.76 14.77 14.93
C ALA A 98 10.14 15.44 14.85
N ASP A 99 10.70 15.51 13.64
CA ASP A 99 11.85 16.40 13.37
C ASP A 99 11.29 17.81 13.27
N ILE A 100 11.03 18.42 14.41
CA ILE A 100 10.89 19.87 14.50
C ILE A 100 12.25 20.39 14.94
N ASP A 101 13.02 20.95 14.01
CA ASP A 101 14.27 21.68 14.30
C ASP A 101 13.94 22.89 15.20
N LEU A 102 14.01 22.73 16.53
CA LEU A 102 13.82 23.81 17.52
C LEU A 102 15.11 24.58 17.83
N GLY A 103 16.16 24.42 17.02
CA GLY A 103 17.44 25.10 17.22
C GLY A 103 18.10 24.73 18.56
N GLU A 104 18.39 25.71 19.40
CA GLU A 104 19.16 25.54 20.66
C GLU A 104 18.33 24.95 21.83
N ALA A 105 17.12 24.43 21.59
CA ALA A 105 16.16 24.05 22.64
C ALA A 105 15.94 22.53 22.84
N GLY A 106 16.52 21.66 22.00
CA GLY A 106 16.38 20.20 22.09
C GLY A 106 15.29 19.61 21.17
N ASP A 107 15.44 18.31 20.83
CA ASP A 107 14.65 17.59 19.82
C ASP A 107 13.38 16.96 20.43
N LEU A 108 12.24 16.96 19.72
CA LEU A 108 11.04 16.21 20.12
C LEU A 108 11.22 14.73 19.72
N GLU A 109 11.55 13.82 20.65
CA GLU A 109 12.21 12.57 20.27
C GLU A 109 11.33 11.45 19.68
N SER A 110 10.16 11.10 20.22
CA SER A 110 9.28 10.08 19.60
C SER A 110 7.93 9.86 20.30
N MET A 111 6.97 9.32 19.55
CA MET A 111 5.71 8.80 20.07
C MET A 111 5.43 7.41 19.49
N ALA A 112 5.09 6.47 20.36
CA ALA A 112 4.69 5.13 19.98
C ALA A 112 3.18 4.92 20.22
N ARG A 113 2.49 4.30 19.27
CA ARG A 113 1.10 3.86 19.43
C ARG A 113 0.98 2.38 19.19
N VAL A 114 0.06 1.76 19.92
CA VAL A 114 -0.31 0.36 19.73
C VAL A 114 -1.82 0.25 19.82
N GLY A 115 -2.42 -0.42 18.85
CA GLY A 115 -3.87 -0.47 18.76
C GLY A 115 -4.41 -1.44 17.74
N GLY A 116 -5.72 -1.41 17.60
CA GLY A 116 -6.47 -2.15 16.61
C GLY A 116 -7.04 -1.23 15.53
N ARG A 117 -7.27 -1.79 14.35
CA ARG A 117 -8.06 -1.17 13.29
C ARG A 117 -9.12 -2.13 12.77
N VAL A 118 -10.28 -1.60 12.44
CA VAL A 118 -11.38 -2.37 11.84
C VAL A 118 -12.04 -1.54 10.76
N GLY A 119 -12.24 -2.15 9.59
CA GLY A 119 -12.75 -1.47 8.42
C GLY A 119 -13.59 -2.34 7.53
N TYR A 120 -14.19 -1.71 6.54
CA TYR A 120 -14.98 -2.36 5.51
C TYR A 120 -14.17 -2.47 4.22
N ASP A 121 -14.23 -3.63 3.59
CA ASP A 121 -13.58 -3.85 2.29
C ASP A 121 -14.48 -3.36 1.15
N LEU A 122 -13.96 -2.42 0.36
CA LEU A 122 -14.58 -1.91 -0.87
C LEU A 122 -13.84 -2.39 -2.13
N GLY A 123 -13.10 -3.49 -2.02
CA GLY A 123 -12.29 -4.09 -3.08
C GLY A 123 -10.87 -3.56 -3.04
N THR A 124 -10.59 -2.44 -3.73
CA THR A 124 -9.24 -1.85 -3.72
C THR A 124 -9.03 -0.81 -2.62
N THR A 125 -10.09 -0.48 -1.87
CA THR A 125 -10.08 0.56 -0.85
C THR A 125 -10.71 0.01 0.43
N MET A 126 -10.07 0.26 1.57
CA MET A 126 -10.58 -0.03 2.89
C MET A 126 -10.86 1.29 3.60
N VAL A 127 -12.05 1.45 4.16
CA VAL A 127 -12.35 2.55 5.10
C VAL A 127 -12.42 1.96 6.50
N TYR A 128 -11.68 2.52 7.45
CA TYR A 128 -11.51 1.94 8.78
C TYR A 128 -11.56 2.97 9.90
N GLY A 129 -11.97 2.49 11.07
CA GLY A 129 -11.71 3.13 12.35
C GLY A 129 -10.54 2.44 13.04
N GLN A 130 -9.77 3.19 13.81
CA GLN A 130 -8.67 2.67 14.60
C GLN A 130 -8.64 3.31 15.99
N GLY A 131 -8.02 2.61 16.93
CA GLY A 131 -7.79 3.15 18.25
C GLY A 131 -7.02 2.20 19.14
N GLY A 132 -6.52 2.75 20.23
CA GLY A 132 -5.69 2.01 21.16
C GLY A 132 -4.98 2.93 22.13
N TYR A 133 -3.79 2.49 22.54
CA TYR A 133 -2.96 3.18 23.52
C TYR A 133 -1.85 3.95 22.81
N ALA A 134 -1.59 5.16 23.29
CA ALA A 134 -0.49 6.00 22.86
C ALA A 134 0.46 6.25 24.03
N ARG A 135 1.76 6.19 23.76
CA ARG A 135 2.83 6.49 24.72
C ARG A 135 3.83 7.44 24.07
N ALA A 136 4.03 8.61 24.67
CA ALA A 136 5.12 9.50 24.30
C ALA A 136 6.41 9.08 25.02
N MET A 137 7.56 9.14 24.34
CA MET A 137 8.88 8.86 24.91
C MET A 137 9.81 10.05 24.62
N THR A 138 10.38 10.65 25.67
CA THR A 138 11.34 11.76 25.59
C THR A 138 12.70 11.31 26.15
N ASP A 139 13.83 11.60 25.51
CA ASP A 139 15.17 11.12 25.92
C ASP A 139 16.21 12.26 26.03
N GLY A 140 16.08 13.13 27.05
CA GLY A 140 17.12 14.14 27.33
C GLY A 140 16.72 15.32 28.19
N GLY A 141 16.93 15.26 29.52
CA GLY A 141 16.92 16.44 30.40
C GLY A 141 16.19 16.24 31.72
N SER A 142 16.30 17.22 32.62
CA SER A 142 15.89 17.24 34.05
C SER A 142 14.40 17.04 34.36
N LEU A 143 13.64 16.50 33.42
CA LEU A 143 12.22 16.20 33.49
C LEU A 143 12.05 14.69 33.34
N ASP A 144 12.40 13.97 34.41
CA ASP A 144 11.87 12.64 34.73
C ASP A 144 10.35 12.77 35.03
N ALA A 145 9.59 13.34 34.08
CA ALA A 145 8.26 13.87 34.26
C ALA A 145 7.21 12.96 33.60
N GLY A 146 7.17 11.71 34.06
CA GLY A 146 5.98 10.87 34.02
C GLY A 146 5.64 10.25 32.68
N ASP A 147 5.62 8.92 32.65
CA ASP A 147 4.97 8.14 31.60
C ASP A 147 3.47 8.54 31.48
N SER A 148 3.13 9.44 30.56
CA SER A 148 1.72 9.74 30.27
C SER A 148 1.19 8.72 29.27
N ASN A 149 0.28 7.86 29.74
CA ASN A 149 -0.43 6.90 28.90
C ASN A 149 -1.70 7.57 28.39
N GLY A 150 -1.79 7.79 27.08
CA GLY A 150 -2.99 8.32 26.44
C GLY A 150 -3.76 7.23 25.70
N TYR A 151 -4.94 7.59 25.21
CA TYR A 151 -5.63 6.80 24.21
C TYR A 151 -5.73 7.60 22.91
N TYR A 152 -5.80 6.87 21.80
CA TYR A 152 -6.07 7.47 20.50
C TYR A 152 -7.26 6.81 19.85
N VAL A 153 -8.00 7.61 19.10
CA VAL A 153 -9.07 7.16 18.23
C VAL A 153 -8.94 7.88 16.90
N GLY A 154 -9.12 7.17 15.80
CA GLY A 154 -8.97 7.74 14.47
C GLY A 154 -9.81 7.04 13.44
N VAL A 155 -9.94 7.70 12.30
CA VAL A 155 -10.58 7.16 11.10
C VAL A 155 -9.66 7.39 9.92
N GLY A 156 -9.69 6.46 8.97
CA GLY A 156 -8.83 6.53 7.80
C GLY A 156 -9.38 5.75 6.62
N ALA A 157 -8.73 5.95 5.49
CA ALA A 157 -8.95 5.16 4.29
C ALA A 157 -7.60 4.75 3.70
N GLU A 158 -7.49 3.49 3.29
CA GLU A 158 -6.31 2.91 2.65
C GLU A 158 -6.72 2.34 1.30
N THR A 159 -5.94 2.60 0.24
CA THR A 159 -6.25 2.13 -1.11
C THR A 159 -5.03 1.55 -1.80
N TYR A 160 -5.20 0.45 -2.52
CA TYR A 160 -4.15 -0.10 -3.37
C TYR A 160 -3.82 0.85 -4.52
N VAL A 161 -2.54 1.17 -4.64
CA VAL A 161 -1.97 1.97 -5.74
C VAL A 161 -1.08 1.12 -6.65
N ALA A 162 -0.60 -0.03 -6.15
CA ALA A 162 0.08 -1.08 -6.89
C ALA A 162 -0.25 -2.45 -6.25
N ASP A 163 0.26 -3.55 -6.82
CA ASP A 163 -0.06 -4.92 -6.38
C ASP A 163 0.23 -5.19 -4.88
N ASN A 164 1.23 -4.51 -4.33
CA ASN A 164 1.68 -4.66 -2.94
C ASN A 164 1.91 -3.31 -2.24
N VAL A 165 1.49 -2.21 -2.85
CA VAL A 165 1.63 -0.87 -2.27
C VAL A 165 0.27 -0.23 -2.11
N THR A 166 0.00 0.27 -0.91
CA THR A 166 -1.20 1.03 -0.59
C THR A 166 -0.84 2.46 -0.19
N LEU A 167 -1.79 3.35 -0.41
CA LEU A 167 -1.78 4.73 0.06
C LEU A 167 -2.83 4.86 1.16
N SER A 168 -2.44 5.32 2.34
CA SER A 168 -3.35 5.59 3.46
C SER A 168 -3.49 7.09 3.71
N GLY A 169 -4.67 7.48 4.19
CA GLY A 169 -4.94 8.80 4.75
C GLY A 169 -5.72 8.65 6.05
N ASP A 170 -5.21 9.23 7.12
CA ASP A 170 -5.70 9.05 8.48
C ASP A 170 -5.91 10.40 9.16
N VAL A 171 -6.98 10.49 9.95
CA VAL A 171 -7.20 11.56 10.92
C VAL A 171 -7.34 10.91 12.29
N LYS A 172 -6.44 11.26 13.20
CA LYS A 172 -6.34 10.70 14.54
C LYS A 172 -6.55 11.80 15.56
N TYR A 173 -7.45 11.55 16.50
CA TYR A 173 -7.63 12.34 17.69
C TYR A 173 -6.95 11.59 18.85
N ASN A 174 -6.09 12.29 19.58
CA ASN A 174 -5.42 11.78 20.75
C ASN A 174 -5.93 12.57 21.94
N GLU A 175 -6.35 11.87 22.98
CA GLU A 175 -6.76 12.48 24.24
C GLU A 175 -5.84 11.95 25.34
N PHE A 176 -5.25 12.87 26.07
CA PHE A 176 -4.39 12.59 27.21
C PHE A 176 -5.13 13.04 28.46
N SER A 177 -5.48 12.09 29.33
CA SER A 177 -6.18 12.34 30.58
C SER A 177 -5.24 12.13 31.77
N ASP A 178 -4.99 13.16 32.57
CA ASP A 178 -4.73 13.12 34.03
C ASP A 178 -4.54 14.59 34.46
N PHE A 179 -5.21 15.16 35.48
CA PHE A 179 -5.30 14.76 36.89
C PHE A 179 -6.49 15.45 37.56
N ASP A 180 -7.25 14.74 38.41
CA ASP A 180 -7.90 15.14 39.69
C ASP A 180 -8.58 16.54 39.84
N ASP A 181 -8.83 17.29 38.76
CA ASP A 181 -9.64 18.52 38.71
C ASP A 181 -10.21 18.67 37.28
N ASP A 182 -11.55 18.68 37.20
CA ASP A 182 -12.44 18.47 36.04
C ASP A 182 -12.37 19.46 34.83
N ASP A 183 -11.27 20.14 34.47
CA ASP A 183 -11.34 21.17 33.40
C ASP A 183 -10.04 21.37 32.54
N LEU A 184 -9.39 20.30 32.07
CA LEU A 184 -8.31 20.45 31.05
C LEU A 184 -8.27 19.29 30.04
N GLU A 185 -8.98 19.44 28.93
CA GLU A 185 -8.91 18.53 27.78
C GLU A 185 -7.88 19.00 26.75
N ILE A 186 -6.69 18.39 26.70
CA ILE A 186 -5.75 18.62 25.58
C ILE A 186 -6.11 17.67 24.44
N GLY A 187 -6.84 18.20 23.45
CA GLY A 187 -7.18 17.50 22.22
C GLY A 187 -6.11 17.68 21.15
N ALA A 188 -5.37 16.63 20.81
CA ALA A 188 -4.39 16.67 19.72
C ALA A 188 -4.93 15.95 18.48
N THR A 189 -5.18 16.69 17.40
CA THR A 189 -5.62 16.14 16.12
C THR A 189 -4.46 16.05 15.14
N THR A 190 -4.19 14.86 14.64
CA THR A 190 -3.14 14.60 13.63
C THR A 190 -3.78 14.12 12.33
N ALA A 191 -3.41 14.75 11.21
CA ALA A 191 -3.78 14.30 9.89
C ALA A 191 -2.52 13.78 9.17
N THR A 192 -2.53 12.52 8.76
CA THR A 192 -1.38 11.86 8.13
C THR A 192 -1.75 11.21 6.81
N VAL A 193 -0.79 11.16 5.89
CA VAL A 193 -0.83 10.39 4.65
C VAL A 193 0.36 9.44 4.65
N GLY A 194 0.16 8.19 4.27
CA GLY A 194 1.18 7.16 4.32
C GLY A 194 1.23 6.26 3.11
N LEU A 195 2.37 5.61 2.90
CA LEU A 195 2.56 4.55 1.93
C LEU A 195 2.93 3.28 2.67
N ASN A 196 2.20 2.20 2.40
CA ASN A 196 2.42 0.92 3.06
C ASN A 196 2.69 -0.16 2.02
N TYR A 197 3.65 -1.02 2.33
CA TYR A 197 3.96 -2.22 1.58
C TYR A 197 3.32 -3.42 2.28
N ARG A 198 2.52 -4.20 1.55
CA ARG A 198 1.83 -5.41 2.05
C ARG A 198 2.50 -6.66 1.51
N PHE A 199 2.65 -7.69 2.36
CA PHE A 199 3.36 -8.93 2.04
C PHE A 199 2.44 -10.11 1.75
#